data_AF-A0A6B2DS35-F1
#
_entry.id   AF-A0A6B2DS35-F1
#
_cell.length_a   1.000
_cell.length_b   1.000
_cell.length_c   1.000
_cell.angle_alpha   90.00
_cell.angle_beta   90.00
_cell.angle_gamma   90.00
#
_symmetry.space_group_name_H-M   'P 1'
#
loop_
_entity.id
_entity.type
_entity.pdbx_description
1 polymer ?
#
loop_
_entity_poly.entity_id
_entity_poly.type
_entity_poly.pdbx_seq_one_letter_code
_entity_poly.pdbx_strand_id
1 'polypeptide(L)'
;DDALPLRVVVGEELALAHRPAHKEDVAQWLGEHDAAPFADTRFENIAPTLRTRLLTELAAERKGVRVLVLDTPDRHTSDVESWAGLARELAGRGLAVVVLTATTPLSALPFPPALLGAAEQPEPRHLSPEPAPTEELPESTDEVSE
;
A
#
# COMPACT_ATOMS: atom_id res chain seq x y z
N ASP A 1 11.20 17.55 24.19
CA ASP A 1 11.24 16.36 23.33
C ASP A 1 9.82 16.19 22.79
N ASP A 2 9.53 16.92 21.70
CA ASP A 2 8.17 17.17 21.19
C ASP A 2 7.73 16.04 20.25
N ALA A 3 7.58 14.83 20.79
CA ALA A 3 7.01 13.74 20.02
C ALA A 3 5.51 13.96 19.81
N LEU A 4 5.08 13.98 18.55
CA LEU A 4 3.69 14.19 18.17
C LEU A 4 2.83 12.96 18.55
N PRO A 5 1.63 13.16 19.13
CA PRO A 5 0.67 12.08 19.30
C PRO A 5 0.11 11.65 17.94
N LEU A 6 -0.30 10.38 17.81
CA LEU A 6 -0.79 9.79 16.56
C LEU A 6 -1.90 10.63 15.90
N ARG A 7 -2.86 11.13 16.67
CA ARG A 7 -3.94 11.97 16.14
C ARG A 7 -3.46 13.24 15.42
N VAL A 8 -2.32 13.81 15.83
CA VAL A 8 -1.78 15.02 15.20
C VAL A 8 -1.17 14.64 13.86
N VAL A 9 -0.39 13.56 13.82
CA VAL A 9 0.17 13.02 12.57
C VAL A 9 -0.93 12.69 11.57
N VAL A 10 -2.00 12.00 12.00
CA VAL A 10 -3.15 11.67 11.14
C VAL A 10 -3.84 12.94 10.63
N GLY A 11 -4.08 13.93 11.49
CA GLY A 11 -4.69 15.19 11.08
C GLY A 11 -3.85 15.95 10.05
N GLU A 12 -2.54 16.02 10.23
CA GLU A 12 -1.62 16.64 9.29
C GLU A 12 -1.62 15.92 7.94
N GLU A 13 -1.55 14.58 7.94
CA GLU A 13 -1.56 13.78 6.70
C GLU A 13 -2.90 13.87 5.95
N LEU A 14 -4.03 13.85 6.65
CA LEU A 14 -5.36 14.06 6.03
C LEU A 14 -5.47 15.45 5.40
N ALA A 15 -4.96 16.49 6.08
CA ALA A 15 -4.93 17.84 5.54
C ALA A 15 -4.05 17.93 4.28
N LEU A 16 -2.87 17.30 4.29
CA LEU A 16 -1.99 17.18 3.12
C LEU A 16 -2.66 16.42 1.97
N ALA A 17 -3.54 15.47 2.26
CA ALA A 17 -4.35 14.76 1.28
C ALA A 17 -5.59 15.53 0.81
N HIS A 18 -5.81 16.76 1.29
CA HIS A 18 -7.02 17.55 1.05
C HIS A 18 -8.31 16.81 1.44
N ARG A 19 -8.25 16.05 2.54
CA ARG A 19 -9.37 15.36 3.17
C ARG A 19 -9.84 16.16 4.40
N PRO A 20 -11.08 15.95 4.87
CA PRO A 20 -11.50 16.47 6.16
C PRO A 20 -10.52 16.05 7.26
N ALA A 21 -10.07 17.01 8.07
CA ALA A 21 -9.00 16.84 9.05
C ALA A 21 -9.33 17.51 10.40
N HIS A 22 -10.61 17.76 10.66
CA HIS A 22 -11.06 18.21 11.98
C HIS A 22 -10.95 17.06 12.99
N LYS A 23 -11.12 17.39 14.28
CA LYS A 23 -10.95 16.43 15.36
C LYS A 23 -11.86 15.21 15.20
N GLU A 24 -13.09 15.43 14.75
CA GLU A 24 -14.10 14.40 14.52
C GLU A 24 -13.70 13.51 13.33
N ASP A 25 -13.20 14.09 12.23
CA ASP A 25 -12.74 13.36 11.05
C ASP A 25 -11.54 12.46 11.39
N VAL A 26 -10.58 12.99 12.15
CA VAL A 26 -9.41 12.24 12.64
C VAL A 26 -9.83 11.09 13.54
N ALA A 27 -10.78 11.32 14.45
CA ALA A 27 -11.28 10.27 15.34
C ALA A 27 -12.01 9.18 14.55
N GLN A 28 -12.80 9.56 13.54
CA GLN A 28 -13.47 8.62 12.64
C GLN A 28 -12.45 7.80 11.84
N TRP A 29 -11.48 8.44 11.20
CA TRP A 29 -10.45 7.76 10.41
C TRP A 29 -9.65 6.77 11.27
N LEU A 30 -9.27 7.18 12.48
CA LEU A 30 -8.61 6.28 13.44
C LEU A 30 -9.52 5.11 13.85
N GLY A 31 -10.83 5.31 13.97
CA GLY A 31 -11.79 4.24 14.24
C GLY A 31 -11.90 3.23 13.10
N GLU A 32 -11.98 3.71 11.86
CA GLU A 32 -12.04 2.88 10.65
C GLU A 32 -10.79 2.01 10.42
N HIS A 33 -9.66 2.44 10.99
CA HIS A 33 -8.37 1.75 10.89
C HIS A 33 -7.97 1.00 12.18
N ASP A 34 -8.93 0.73 13.08
CA ASP A 34 -8.71 0.04 14.37
C ASP A 34 -7.63 0.69 15.26
N ALA A 35 -7.42 2.00 15.12
CA ALA A 35 -6.34 2.76 15.74
C ALA A 35 -6.81 3.78 16.80
N ALA A 36 -8.13 3.89 17.05
CA ALA A 36 -8.70 4.82 18.03
C ALA A 36 -8.06 4.74 19.44
N PRO A 37 -7.76 3.56 20.02
CA PRO A 37 -7.11 3.48 21.34
C PRO A 37 -5.71 4.13 21.39
N PHE A 38 -5.07 4.34 20.24
CA PHE A 38 -3.72 4.88 20.15
C PHE A 38 -3.68 6.37 19.84
N ALA A 39 -4.82 7.07 19.79
CA ALA A 39 -4.90 8.48 19.39
C ALA A 39 -3.93 9.40 20.16
N ASP A 40 -3.80 9.20 21.48
CA ASP A 40 -2.91 9.94 22.38
C ASP A 40 -1.47 9.39 22.45
N THR A 41 -1.21 8.23 21.82
CA THR A 41 0.11 7.58 21.87
C THR A 41 1.11 8.37 21.03
N ARG A 42 2.32 8.60 21.55
CA ARG A 42 3.44 9.17 20.77
C ARG A 42 3.62 8.34 19.50
N PHE A 43 3.70 8.99 18.35
CA PHE A 43 3.75 8.30 17.05
C PHE A 43 4.90 7.28 16.95
N GLU A 44 6.06 7.63 17.50
CA GLU A 44 7.25 6.78 17.59
C GLU A 44 7.10 5.56 18.53
N ASN A 45 6.06 5.51 19.36
CA ASN A 45 5.74 4.36 20.23
C ASN A 45 4.69 3.44 19.62
N ILE A 46 4.10 3.79 18.48
CA ILE A 46 3.17 2.92 17.75
C ILE A 46 3.92 1.68 17.28
N ALA A 47 3.33 0.50 17.45
CA ALA A 47 3.92 -0.76 17.02
C ALA A 47 4.31 -0.68 15.52
N PRO A 48 5.50 -1.15 15.12
CA PRO A 48 6.01 -0.99 13.75
C PRO A 48 5.03 -1.40 12.65
N THR A 49 4.40 -2.57 12.78
CA THR A 49 3.42 -3.08 11.82
C THR A 49 2.21 -2.14 11.68
N LEU A 50 1.65 -1.69 12.81
CA LEU A 50 0.53 -0.75 12.80
C LEU A 50 0.95 0.60 12.20
N ARG A 51 2.14 1.10 12.55
CA ARG A 51 2.67 2.36 12.02
C ARG A 51 2.77 2.31 10.49
N THR A 52 3.39 1.26 9.94
CA THR A 52 3.52 1.08 8.49
C THR A 52 2.15 1.05 7.82
N ARG A 53 1.19 0.29 8.38
CA ARG A 53 -0.19 0.25 7.86
C ARG A 53 -0.83 1.63 7.81
N LEU A 54 -0.84 2.36 8.94
CA LEU A 54 -1.46 3.68 9.01
C LEU A 54 -0.81 4.68 8.02
N LEU A 55 0.51 4.68 7.91
CA LEU A 55 1.21 5.55 6.95
C LEU A 55 0.87 5.21 5.50
N THR A 56 0.75 3.93 5.14
CA THR A 56 0.38 3.54 3.78
C THR A 56 -1.07 3.90 3.44
N GLU A 57 -1.99 3.79 4.39
CA GLU A 57 -3.39 4.18 4.18
C GLU A 57 -3.52 5.70 4.03
N LEU A 58 -2.85 6.48 4.90
CA LEU A 58 -2.80 7.95 4.78
C LEU A 58 -2.18 8.39 3.44
N ALA A 59 -1.12 7.72 2.98
CA ALA A 59 -0.54 8.01 1.68
C ALA A 59 -1.52 7.70 0.53
N ALA A 60 -2.30 6.63 0.65
CA ALA A 60 -3.29 6.22 -0.35
C ALA A 60 -4.53 7.15 -0.40
N GLU A 61 -4.83 7.92 0.65
CA GLU A 61 -5.89 8.94 0.66
C GLU A 61 -5.66 10.08 -0.34
N ARG A 62 -4.41 10.31 -0.74
CA ARG A 62 -4.04 11.41 -1.63
C ARG A 62 -4.53 11.13 -3.05
N LYS A 63 -5.33 12.05 -3.59
CA LYS A 63 -5.85 11.95 -4.96
C LYS A 63 -4.72 11.79 -5.97
N GLY A 64 -4.86 10.80 -6.87
CA GLY A 64 -3.90 10.55 -7.94
C GLY A 64 -2.72 9.67 -7.55
N VAL A 65 -2.60 9.24 -6.28
CA VAL A 65 -1.61 8.23 -5.92
C VAL A 65 -1.93 6.93 -6.63
N ARG A 66 -0.95 6.46 -7.41
CA ARG A 66 -0.99 5.17 -8.12
C ARG A 66 0.13 4.23 -7.69
N VAL A 67 1.14 4.77 -7.00
CA VAL A 67 2.34 4.04 -6.58
C VAL A 67 2.63 4.37 -5.12
N LEU A 68 2.93 3.35 -4.32
CA LEU A 68 3.47 3.47 -2.97
C LEU A 68 4.87 2.86 -2.92
N VAL A 69 5.80 3.55 -2.25
CA VAL A 69 7.14 3.05 -1.98
C VAL A 69 7.30 2.91 -0.46
N LEU A 70 7.45 1.68 0.02
CA LEU A 70 7.69 1.37 1.42
C LEU A 70 9.21 1.25 1.62
N ASP A 71 9.80 2.24 2.27
CA ASP A 71 11.25 2.30 2.47
C ASP A 71 11.67 1.70 3.81
N THR A 72 12.33 0.55 3.76
CA THR A 72 12.83 -0.24 4.90
C THR A 72 11.78 -0.59 5.97
N PRO A 73 10.60 -1.14 5.61
CA PRO A 73 9.60 -1.54 6.60
C PRO A 73 10.11 -2.65 7.54
N ASP A 74 11.13 -3.41 7.10
CA ASP A 74 11.83 -4.43 7.86
C ASP A 74 12.84 -3.89 8.89
N ARG A 75 13.05 -2.57 8.96
CA ARG A 75 13.94 -1.94 9.94
C ARG A 75 13.51 -2.19 11.39
N HIS A 76 12.21 -2.31 11.61
CA HIS A 76 11.61 -2.34 12.94
C HIS A 76 10.82 -3.62 13.22
N THR A 77 10.80 -4.57 12.29
CA THR A 77 10.15 -5.88 12.46
C THR A 77 10.92 -6.94 11.69
N SER A 78 10.97 -8.15 12.24
CA SER A 78 11.47 -9.34 11.54
C SER A 78 10.35 -10.13 10.85
N ASP A 79 9.10 -9.74 11.05
CA ASP A 79 7.94 -10.41 10.45
C ASP A 79 7.77 -9.93 8.99
N VAL A 80 8.25 -10.76 8.06
CA VAL A 80 8.15 -10.49 6.61
C VAL A 80 6.71 -10.41 6.15
N GLU A 81 5.83 -11.25 6.69
CA GLU A 81 4.44 -11.31 6.26
C GLU A 81 3.71 -10.01 6.60
N SER A 82 4.09 -9.34 7.70
CA SER A 82 3.45 -8.09 8.13
C SER A 82 3.48 -6.98 7.07
N TRP A 83 4.58 -6.82 6.33
CA TRP A 83 4.68 -5.81 5.26
C TRP A 83 4.46 -6.40 3.88
N ALA A 84 4.79 -7.68 3.63
CA ALA A 84 4.54 -8.33 2.36
C ALA A 84 3.04 -8.53 2.11
N GLY A 85 2.30 -8.93 3.14
CA GLY A 85 0.84 -9.05 3.11
C GLY A 85 0.16 -7.70 2.90
N LEU A 86 0.60 -6.66 3.61
CA LEU A 86 0.11 -5.30 3.42
C LEU A 86 0.38 -4.78 2.00
N ALA A 87 1.59 -4.98 1.47
CA ALA A 87 1.93 -4.60 0.10
C ALA A 87 1.04 -5.33 -0.92
N ARG A 88 0.76 -6.61 -0.68
CA ARG A 88 -0.15 -7.41 -1.51
C ARG A 88 -1.59 -6.90 -1.45
N GLU A 89 -2.08 -6.54 -0.27
CA GLU A 89 -3.42 -5.96 -0.09
C GLU A 89 -3.57 -4.64 -0.85
N LEU A 90 -2.61 -3.72 -0.68
CA LEU A 90 -2.55 -2.45 -1.40
C LEU A 90 -2.49 -2.66 -2.91
N ALA A 91 -1.69 -3.63 -3.38
CA ALA A 91 -1.63 -3.99 -4.79
C ALA A 91 -2.97 -4.54 -5.32
N GLY A 92 -3.67 -5.35 -4.53
CA GLY A 92 -5.01 -5.84 -4.84
C GLY A 92 -6.06 -4.72 -4.96
N ARG A 93 -5.82 -3.55 -4.35
CA ARG A 93 -6.64 -2.34 -4.52
C ARG A 93 -6.28 -1.51 -5.77
N GLY A 94 -5.34 -1.97 -6.59
CA GLY A 94 -4.95 -1.31 -7.85
C GLY A 94 -3.81 -0.31 -7.74
N LEU A 95 -3.10 -0.29 -6.60
CA LEU A 95 -1.86 0.47 -6.44
C LEU A 95 -0.67 -0.36 -6.94
N ALA A 96 0.33 0.29 -7.53
CA ALA A 96 1.65 -0.31 -7.63
C ALA A 96 2.36 -0.15 -6.28
N VAL A 97 2.97 -1.21 -5.76
CA VAL A 97 3.68 -1.16 -4.48
C VAL A 97 5.10 -1.64 -4.68
N VAL A 98 6.06 -0.81 -4.28
CA VAL A 98 7.48 -1.13 -4.25
C VAL A 98 7.92 -1.18 -2.80
N VAL A 99 8.61 -2.24 -2.40
CA VAL A 99 9.18 -2.36 -1.06
C VAL A 99 10.70 -2.39 -1.19
N LEU A 100 11.37 -1.48 -0.50
CA LEU A 100 12.82 -1.47 -0.36
C LEU A 100 13.16 -2.08 1.00
N THR A 101 13.76 -3.25 1.02
CA THR A 101 14.17 -3.92 2.27
C THR A 101 15.64 -3.69 2.55
N ALA A 102 16.02 -3.58 3.83
CA ALA A 102 17.42 -3.41 4.24
C ALA A 102 18.03 -4.67 4.86
N THR A 103 17.22 -5.46 5.56
CA THR A 103 17.66 -6.57 6.41
C THR A 103 17.02 -7.90 6.04
N THR A 104 15.97 -7.89 5.23
CA THR A 104 15.24 -9.09 4.82
C THR A 104 16.10 -10.01 3.94
N PRO A 105 16.43 -11.23 4.39
CA PRO A 105 17.16 -12.19 3.57
C PRO A 105 16.24 -12.80 2.50
N LEU A 106 16.81 -13.14 1.33
CA LEU A 106 16.06 -13.76 0.22
C LEU A 106 15.29 -15.03 0.64
N SER A 107 15.87 -15.82 1.55
CA SER A 107 15.25 -17.07 2.03
C SER A 107 14.00 -16.85 2.88
N ALA A 108 13.74 -15.62 3.35
CA ALA A 108 12.56 -15.28 4.14
C ALA A 108 11.38 -14.82 3.28
N LEU A 109 11.56 -14.63 1.97
CA LEU A 109 10.47 -14.22 1.08
C LEU A 109 9.42 -15.34 0.95
N PRO A 110 8.11 -15.03 1.00
CA PRO A 110 7.04 -16.02 0.91
C PRO A 110 6.79 -16.54 -0.52
N PHE A 111 7.69 -16.22 -1.45
CA PHE A 111 7.63 -16.60 -2.85
C PHE A 111 9.02 -16.66 -3.47
N PRO A 112 9.22 -17.48 -4.52
CA PRO A 112 10.41 -17.42 -5.35
C PRO A 112 10.53 -16.03 -5.98
N PRO A 113 11.62 -15.28 -5.73
CA PRO A 113 11.79 -13.96 -6.31
C PRO A 113 12.22 -14.08 -7.77
N ALA A 114 11.74 -13.13 -8.59
CA ALA A 114 12.37 -12.81 -9.86
C ALA A 114 13.72 -12.11 -9.58
N LEU A 115 14.75 -12.45 -10.36
CA LEU A 115 16.11 -11.91 -10.18
C LEU A 115 16.49 -11.06 -11.38
N LEU A 116 16.90 -9.82 -11.16
CA LEU A 116 17.41 -8.96 -12.22
C LEU A 116 18.63 -9.62 -12.90
N GLY A 117 18.58 -9.73 -14.23
CA GLY A 117 19.64 -10.37 -15.03
C GLY A 117 19.50 -11.89 -15.20
N ALA A 118 18.52 -12.54 -14.58
CA ALA A 118 18.20 -13.94 -14.87
C ALA A 118 17.34 -14.06 -16.14
N ALA A 119 17.65 -15.04 -16.99
CA ALA A 119 16.86 -15.34 -18.19
C ALA A 119 15.54 -16.06 -17.82
N GLU A 120 15.60 -16.98 -16.87
CA GLU A 120 14.45 -17.72 -16.37
C GLU A 120 13.87 -16.98 -15.16
N GLN A 121 12.60 -16.61 -15.25
CA GLN A 121 11.87 -15.91 -14.20
C GLN A 121 10.69 -16.76 -13.71
N PRO A 122 10.32 -16.70 -12.42
CA PRO A 122 9.08 -17.29 -11.97
C PRO A 122 7.88 -16.61 -12.63
N GLU A 123 6.82 -17.38 -12.89
CA GLU A 123 5.56 -16.85 -13.40
C GLU A 123 5.02 -15.75 -12.47
N PRO A 124 4.61 -14.60 -13.02
CA PRO A 124 3.97 -13.54 -12.23
C PRO A 124 2.74 -14.07 -11.49
N ARG A 125 2.63 -13.72 -10.20
CA ARG A 125 1.43 -14.03 -9.43
C ARG A 125 0.37 -12.95 -9.67
N HIS A 126 -0.76 -13.33 -10.23
CA HIS A 126 -1.90 -12.46 -10.41
C HIS A 126 -2.72 -12.37 -9.10
N LEU A 127 -3.01 -11.14 -8.65
CA LEU A 127 -3.77 -10.90 -7.40
C LEU A 127 -5.28 -10.86 -7.60
N SER A 128 -5.73 -10.56 -8.81
CA SER A 128 -7.11 -10.71 -9.26
C SER A 128 -7.11 -11.62 -10.49
N PRO A 129 -8.18 -12.41 -10.72
CA PRO A 129 -8.34 -13.07 -11.99
C PRO A 129 -8.36 -11.99 -13.08
N GLU A 130 -7.62 -12.23 -14.16
CA GLU A 130 -7.63 -11.36 -15.33
C GLU A 130 -9.09 -11.18 -15.78
N PRO A 131 -9.57 -9.94 -16.01
CA PRO A 131 -10.88 -9.78 -16.63
C PRO A 131 -10.86 -10.58 -17.93
N ALA A 132 -11.89 -11.38 -18.17
CA ALA A 132 -11.98 -12.20 -19.38
C ALA A 132 -11.66 -11.32 -20.60
N PRO A 133 -10.86 -11.83 -21.56
CA PRO A 133 -10.50 -11.05 -22.74
C PRO A 133 -11.79 -10.49 -23.33
N THR A 134 -11.85 -9.17 -23.46
CA THR A 134 -12.97 -8.50 -24.12
C THR A 134 -13.01 -9.07 -25.53
N GLU A 135 -14.09 -9.80 -25.88
CA GLU A 135 -14.31 -10.24 -27.26
C GLU A 135 -14.17 -9.01 -28.14
N GLU A 136 -13.15 -9.03 -29.00
CA GLU A 136 -12.94 -7.99 -30.01
C GLU A 136 -14.25 -7.89 -30.81
N LEU A 137 -14.90 -6.73 -30.73
CA LEU A 137 -16.05 -6.40 -31.56
C LEU A 137 -15.65 -6.64 -33.02
N PRO A 138 -16.43 -7.41 -33.81
CA PRO A 138 -16.05 -7.73 -35.18
C PRO A 138 -15.86 -6.42 -35.95
N GLU A 139 -14.69 -6.27 -36.60
CA GLU A 139 -14.41 -5.17 -37.51
C GLU A 139 -15.53 -5.09 -38.54
N SER A 140 -16.32 -4.01 -38.51
CA SER A 140 -17.30 -3.72 -39.54
C SER A 140 -16.54 -3.42 -40.84
N THR A 141 -16.47 -4.39 -41.73
CA THR A 141 -16.03 -4.17 -43.10
C THR A 141 -17.16 -3.44 -43.84
N ASP A 142 -17.19 -2.11 -43.75
CA ASP A 142 -17.96 -1.31 -44.71
C ASP A 142 -17.20 -1.33 -46.04
N GLU A 143 -17.55 -2.29 -46.89
CA GLU A 143 -17.23 -2.28 -48.31
C GLU A 143 -17.93 -1.08 -48.95
N VAL A 144 -17.16 -0.02 -49.21
CA VAL A 144 -17.57 1.10 -50.06
C VAL A 144 -17.69 0.55 -51.49
N SER A 145 -18.92 0.30 -51.93
CA SER A 145 -19.22 -0.01 -53.33
C SER A 145 -19.10 1.26 -54.18
N GLU A 146 -18.32 1.16 -55.25
CA GLU A 146 -18.09 2.15 -56.31
C GLU A 146 -19.24 2.21 -57.33
#